data_AF-A0A9P6IP57-F1
#
_entry.id   AF-A0A9P6IP57-F1
#
_cell.length_a   1.000
_cell.length_b   1.000
_cell.length_c   1.000
_cell.angle_alpha   90.00
_cell.angle_beta   90.00
_cell.angle_gamma   90.00
#
_symmetry.space_group_name_H-M   'P 1'
#
loop_
_entity.id
_entity.type
_entity.pdbx_description
1 polymer ?
#
loop_
_entity_poly.entity_id
_entity_poly.type
_entity_poly.pdbx_seq_one_letter_code
_entity_poly.pdbx_strand_id
1 'polypeptide(L)'
;WNPEISHHAPNIPTILVGTKLDLREDKETLDKLREKRMLPITYPQGLQMAKEISAVRYLECSALTQKGLKNVFDEAIRAVLCPVQPSKRSKKCLIL
;
A
#
# COMPACT_ATOMS: atom_id res chain seq x y z
N TRP A 1 10.74 2.87 7.52
CA TRP A 1 10.01 3.43 6.36
C TRP A 1 8.98 4.48 6.76
N ASN A 2 7.75 4.12 7.17
CA ASN A 2 6.70 5.15 7.33
C ASN A 2 7.06 6.32 8.29
N PRO A 3 7.59 6.08 9.51
CA PRO A 3 7.97 7.18 10.40
C PRO A 3 9.07 8.08 9.82
N GLU A 4 10.03 7.48 9.11
CA GLU A 4 11.14 8.18 8.46
C GLU A 4 10.66 9.05 7.30
N ILE A 5 9.82 8.51 6.42
CA ILE A 5 9.21 9.25 5.30
C ILE A 5 8.34 10.39 5.85
N SER A 6 7.54 10.11 6.87
CA SER A 6 6.68 11.13 7.51
C SER A 6 7.49 12.26 8.15
N HIS A 7 8.71 11.96 8.63
CA HIS A 7 9.61 12.95 9.22
C HIS A 7 10.31 13.80 8.15
N HIS A 8 10.87 13.16 7.12
CA HIS A 8 11.69 13.85 6.11
C HIS A 8 10.89 14.43 4.93
N ALA A 9 9.72 13.88 4.63
CA ALA A 9 8.87 14.25 3.50
C ALA A 9 7.39 14.36 3.94
N PRO A 10 7.06 15.29 4.86
CA PRO A 10 5.69 15.48 5.30
C PRO A 10 4.80 15.91 4.13
N ASN A 11 3.54 15.44 4.14
CA ASN A 11 2.50 15.76 3.14
C ASN A 11 2.75 15.26 1.71
N ILE A 12 3.76 14.41 1.47
CA ILE A 12 3.97 13.81 0.15
C ILE A 12 3.04 12.60 -0.06
N PRO A 13 2.35 12.51 -1.21
CA PRO A 13 1.54 11.35 -1.57
C PRO A 13 2.35 10.05 -1.47
N THR A 14 1.93 9.12 -0.62
CA THR A 14 2.58 7.83 -0.43
C THR A 14 1.71 6.71 -0.98
N ILE A 15 2.30 5.76 -1.71
CA ILE A 15 1.62 4.54 -2.20
C ILE A 15 2.29 3.33 -1.54
N LEU A 16 1.47 2.43 -0.99
CA LEU A 16 1.97 1.16 -0.46
C LEU A 16 1.94 0.11 -1.58
N VAL A 17 3.07 -0.56 -1.81
CA VAL A 17 3.19 -1.59 -2.86
C VAL A 17 3.59 -2.92 -2.25
N GLY A 18 2.71 -3.92 -2.37
CA GLY A 18 3.02 -5.32 -2.11
C GLY A 18 3.76 -5.93 -3.29
N THR A 19 5.01 -6.35 -3.08
CA THR A 19 5.83 -6.96 -4.15
C THR A 19 5.79 -8.49 -4.08
N LYS A 20 6.30 -9.14 -5.14
CA LYS A 20 6.42 -10.61 -5.23
C LYS A 20 5.08 -11.33 -5.10
N LEU A 21 4.03 -10.78 -5.74
CA LEU A 21 2.68 -11.36 -5.71
C LEU A 21 2.64 -12.83 -6.15
N ASP A 22 3.53 -13.23 -7.06
CA ASP A 22 3.71 -14.60 -7.52
C ASP A 22 4.00 -15.61 -6.39
N LEU A 23 4.68 -15.18 -5.33
CA LEU A 23 5.04 -16.05 -4.21
C LEU A 23 3.86 -16.40 -3.28
N ARG A 24 2.71 -15.73 -3.44
CA ARG A 24 1.52 -16.03 -2.63
C ARG A 24 0.94 -17.41 -2.94
N GLU A 25 1.19 -17.92 -4.16
CA GLU A 25 0.71 -19.22 -4.64
C GLU A 25 1.86 -20.22 -4.82
N ASP A 26 3.11 -19.81 -4.59
CA ASP A 26 4.29 -20.65 -4.72
C ASP A 26 4.41 -21.66 -3.56
N LYS A 27 4.37 -22.95 -3.88
CA LYS A 27 4.36 -24.02 -2.87
C LYS A 27 5.62 -24.02 -2.01
N GLU A 28 6.79 -23.85 -2.61
CA GLU A 28 8.06 -23.86 -1.89
C GLU A 28 8.14 -22.71 -0.89
N THR A 29 7.69 -21.52 -1.29
CA THR A 29 7.62 -20.35 -0.41
C THR A 29 6.60 -20.54 0.71
N LEU A 30 5.43 -21.12 0.41
CA LEU A 30 4.41 -21.41 1.41
C LEU A 30 4.91 -22.40 2.47
N ASP A 31 5.63 -23.44 2.06
CA ASP A 31 6.16 -24.44 3.00
C ASP A 31 7.25 -23.82 3.91
N LYS A 32 8.16 -23.01 3.34
CA LYS A 32 9.15 -22.24 4.13
C LYS A 32 8.51 -21.26 5.12
N LEU A 33 7.38 -20.64 4.75
CA LEU A 33 6.64 -19.75 5.65
C LEU A 33 5.96 -20.55 6.76
N ARG A 34 5.38 -21.71 6.45
CA ARG A 34 4.76 -22.61 7.44
C ARG A 34 5.75 -23.14 8.47
N GLU A 35 6.96 -23.51 8.05
CA GLU A 35 8.05 -23.89 8.97
C GLU A 35 8.34 -22.79 9.99
N LYS A 36 8.23 -21.52 9.56
CA LYS A 36 8.40 -20.34 10.42
C LYS A 36 7.11 -19.88 11.10
N ARG A 37 6.00 -20.63 10.97
CA ARG A 37 4.66 -20.29 11.49
C ARG A 37 4.14 -18.95 10.98
N MET A 38 4.51 -18.58 9.76
CA MET A 38 4.07 -17.37 9.08
C MET A 38 3.15 -17.69 7.91
N LEU A 39 2.38 -16.69 7.49
CA LEU A 39 1.53 -16.75 6.31
C LEU A 39 1.88 -15.59 5.37
N PRO A 40 1.68 -15.74 4.04
CA PRO A 40 1.77 -14.61 3.13
C PRO A 40 0.81 -13.50 3.53
N ILE A 41 1.21 -12.26 3.29
CA ILE A 41 0.33 -11.10 3.48
C ILE A 41 -0.84 -11.22 2.52
N THR A 42 -2.05 -11.07 3.03
CA THR A 42 -3.29 -11.06 2.25
C THR A 42 -3.61 -9.65 1.75
N TYR A 43 -4.40 -9.56 0.69
CA TYR A 43 -4.82 -8.27 0.15
C TYR A 43 -5.52 -7.37 1.19
N PRO A 44 -6.46 -7.87 2.03
CA PRO A 44 -7.08 -7.05 3.08
C PRO A 44 -6.09 -6.53 4.13
N GLN A 45 -5.08 -7.32 4.51
CA GLN A 45 -4.04 -6.88 5.43
C GLN A 45 -3.20 -5.73 4.83
N GLY A 46 -2.83 -5.83 3.55
CA GLY A 46 -2.14 -4.76 2.85
C GLY A 46 -2.97 -3.48 2.75
N LEU A 47 -4.27 -3.62 2.47
CA LEU A 47 -5.21 -2.50 2.43
C LEU A 47 -5.37 -1.82 3.80
N GLN A 48 -5.43 -2.62 4.88
CA GLN A 48 -5.48 -2.11 6.24
C GLN A 48 -4.20 -1.33 6.57
N MET A 49 -3.03 -1.88 6.28
CA MET A 49 -1.74 -1.19 6.48
C MET A 49 -1.67 0.12 5.70
N ALA A 50 -2.12 0.14 4.45
CA ALA A 50 -2.16 1.37 3.65
C ALA A 50 -3.02 2.46 4.31
N LYS A 51 -4.15 2.07 4.92
CA LYS A 51 -5.00 2.99 5.68
C LYS A 51 -4.33 3.48 6.95
N GLU A 52 -3.62 2.61 7.68
CA GLU A 52 -2.90 2.95 8.91
C GLU A 52 -1.78 3.98 8.65
N ILE A 53 -1.07 3.86 7.52
CA ILE A 53 -0.03 4.81 7.14
C ILE A 53 -0.54 6.01 6.33
N SER A 54 -1.86 6.13 6.13
CA SER A 54 -2.47 7.17 5.29
C SER A 54 -1.92 7.22 3.85
N ALA A 55 -1.60 6.06 3.29
CA ALA A 55 -1.24 5.94 1.88
C ALA A 55 -2.44 6.23 0.98
N VAL A 56 -2.19 6.85 -0.16
CA VAL A 56 -3.20 7.21 -1.17
C VAL A 56 -3.83 5.95 -1.77
N ARG A 57 -3.02 4.89 -1.94
CA ARG A 57 -3.46 3.61 -2.51
C ARG A 57 -2.57 2.46 -2.06
N TYR A 58 -3.15 1.26 -2.05
CA TYR A 58 -2.44 -0.01 -1.97
C TYR A 58 -2.47 -0.70 -3.32
N LEU A 59 -1.33 -1.18 -3.79
CA LEU A 59 -1.20 -1.93 -5.05
C LEU A 59 -0.35 -3.16 -4.82
N GLU A 60 -0.58 -4.22 -5.60
CA GLU A 60 0.23 -5.43 -5.57
C GLU A 60 0.83 -5.69 -6.95
N CYS A 61 2.10 -6.07 -6.99
CA CYS A 61 2.78 -6.38 -8.23
C CYS A 61 3.71 -7.58 -8.09
N SER A 62 4.00 -8.19 -9.23
CA SER A 62 5.04 -9.20 -9.41
C SER A 62 5.96 -8.72 -10.54
N ALA A 63 7.22 -8.50 -10.21
CA ALA A 63 8.22 -8.15 -11.22
C ALA A 63 8.50 -9.34 -12.16
N LEU A 64 8.41 -10.57 -11.63
CA LEU A 64 8.67 -11.80 -12.39
C LEU A 64 7.60 -12.07 -13.44
N THR A 65 6.32 -12.01 -13.06
CA THR A 65 5.20 -12.22 -13.99
C THR A 65 4.75 -10.94 -14.69
N GLN A 66 5.37 -9.80 -14.37
CA GLN A 66 5.00 -8.45 -14.78
C GLN A 66 3.56 -8.02 -14.41
N LYS A 67 2.85 -8.83 -13.62
CA LYS A 67 1.48 -8.55 -13.17
C LYS A 67 1.48 -7.32 -12.26
N GLY A 68 0.64 -6.33 -12.60
CA GLY A 68 0.44 -5.11 -11.81
C GLY A 68 1.58 -4.10 -11.88
N LEU A 69 2.70 -4.39 -12.55
CA LEU A 69 3.87 -3.52 -12.58
C LEU A 69 3.57 -2.17 -13.24
N LYS A 70 2.96 -2.18 -14.43
CA LYS A 70 2.55 -0.96 -15.13
C LYS A 70 1.59 -0.10 -14.28
N ASN A 71 0.62 -0.75 -13.64
CA ASN A 71 -0.37 -0.07 -12.80
C ASN A 71 0.27 0.65 -11.61
N VAL A 72 1.33 0.09 -11.00
CA VAL A 72 2.07 0.76 -9.92
C VAL A 72 2.67 2.08 -10.39
N PHE A 73 3.29 2.11 -11.57
CA PHE A 73 3.88 3.33 -12.11
C PHE A 73 2.82 4.34 -12.56
N ASP A 74 1.77 3.88 -13.25
CA ASP A 74 0.67 4.74 -13.71
C ASP A 74 -0.03 5.44 -12.52
N GLU A 75 -0.25 4.70 -11.41
CA GLU A 75 -0.86 5.26 -10.21
C GLU A 75 0.07 6.18 -9.43
N ALA A 76 1.39 5.94 -9.46
CA ALA A 76 2.37 6.87 -8.89
C ALA A 76 2.37 8.21 -9.61
N ILE A 77 2.30 8.19 -10.95
CA ILE A 77 2.16 9.41 -11.77
C ILE A 77 0.83 10.10 -11.46
N ARG A 78 -0.27 9.34 -11.42
CA ARG A 78 -1.61 9.85 -11.14
C ARG A 78 -1.72 10.47 -9.74
N ALA A 79 -1.05 9.92 -8.74
CA ALA A 79 -1.08 10.45 -7.37
C ALA A 79 -0.53 11.90 -7.28
N VAL A 80 0.33 12.30 -8.21
CA VAL A 80 0.87 13.66 -8.30
C VAL A 80 0.04 14.53 -9.24
N LEU A 81 -0.37 14.02 -10.40
CA LEU A 81 -1.12 14.79 -11.41
C LEU A 81 -2.58 15.05 -11.03
N CYS A 82 -3.20 14.13 -10.29
CA CYS A 82 -4.58 14.20 -9.85
C CYS A 82 -4.63 14.05 -8.33
N PRO A 83 -4.28 15.11 -7.56
CA PRO A 83 -4.32 15.04 -6.12
C PRO A 83 -5.74 14.75 -5.66
N VAL A 84 -5.92 13.62 -4.96
CA VAL A 84 -7.19 13.30 -4.32
C VAL A 84 -7.43 14.37 -3.26
N GLN A 85 -8.41 15.24 -3.49
CA GLN A 85 -8.79 16.27 -2.52
C GLN A 85 -9.06 15.57 -1.18
N PRO A 86 -8.35 15.91 -0.09
CA PRO A 86 -8.69 15.36 1.21
C PRO A 86 -10.16 15.71 1.47
N SER A 87 -10.98 14.69 1.77
CA SER A 87 -12.36 14.95 2.15
C SER A 87 -12.31 15.88 3.36
N LYS A 88 -12.76 17.13 3.18
CA LYS A 88 -12.88 18.08 4.27
C LYS A 88 -13.83 17.44 5.27
N ARG A 89 -13.31 16.87 6.37
CA ARG A 89 -14.12 16.60 7.55
C ARG A 89 -14.65 17.96 8.00
N SER A 90 -15.89 18.27 7.62
CA SER A 90 -16.61 19.42 8.15
C SER A 90 -16.58 19.29 9.66
N LYS A 91 -15.78 20.13 10.32
CA LYS A 91 -15.87 20.29 11.78
C LYS A 91 -17.24 20.89 12.02
N LYS A 92 -18.24 20.05 12.32
CA LYS A 92 -19.49 20.51 12.90
C LYS A 92 -19.13 21.10 14.27
N CYS A 93 -18.89 22.40 14.32
CA CYS A 93 -18.84 23.15 15.56
C CYS A 93 -20.28 23.20 16.08
N LEU A 94 -20.60 22.33 17.04
CA LEU A 94 -21.77 22.52 17.88
C LEU A 94 -21.37 23.59 18.89
N ILE A 95 -21.84 24.82 18.66
CA ILE A 95 -21.82 25.86 19.69
C ILE A 95 -22.92 25.46 20.69
N LEU A 96 -22.52 25.28 21.95
CA LEU A 96 -23.40 25.04 23.09
C LEU A 96 -23.85 26.39 23.66
#